data_AF-A0AAU1KS36-F1
#
_entry.id   AF-A0AAU1KS36-F1
#
_cell.length_a   1.000
_cell.length_b   1.000
_cell.length_c   1.000
_cell.angle_alpha   90.00
_cell.angle_beta   90.00
_cell.angle_gamma   90.00
#
_symmetry.space_group_name_H-M   'P 1'
#
loop_
_entity.id
_entity.type
_entity.pdbx_description
1 polymer ?
#
loop_
_entity_poly.entity_id
_entity_poly.type
_entity_poly.pdbx_seq_one_letter_code
_entity_poly.pdbx_strand_id
1 'polypeptide(L)'
;MALTEVRQLCREELVGFDEVMAYGMPAYERDGACEIAFASQKQYISFDLMRSDVREAFEERLAEQDMGKGCLRFRRSESIDFALLCDLLKATAVRPGKIC
;
A
#
# COMPACT_ATOMS: atom_id res chain seq x y z
N MET A 1 15.21 -0.70 8.01
CA MET A 1 15.05 -1.47 6.75
C MET A 1 13.80 -0.97 6.05
N ALA A 2 13.77 -0.90 4.72
CA ALA A 2 12.65 -0.31 3.97
C ALA A 2 11.26 -0.84 4.35
N LEU A 3 11.15 -2.14 4.68
CA LEU A 3 9.89 -2.73 5.13
C LEU A 3 9.41 -2.16 6.47
N THR A 4 10.33 -1.80 7.37
CA THR A 4 10.02 -1.16 8.65
C THR A 4 9.47 0.24 8.44
N GLU A 5 10.02 1.00 7.49
CA GLU A 5 9.56 2.35 7.15
C GLU A 5 8.17 2.31 6.51
N VAL A 6 7.94 1.40 5.55
CA VAL A 6 6.60 1.18 4.97
C VAL A 6 5.59 0.81 6.05
N ARG A 7 5.95 -0.12 6.95
CA ARG A 7 5.09 -0.50 8.07
C ARG A 7 4.78 0.68 8.99
N GLN A 8 5.78 1.48 9.33
CA GLN A 8 5.61 2.65 10.18
C GLN A 8 4.65 3.66 9.53
N LEU A 9 4.83 3.94 8.24
CA LEU A 9 3.97 4.85 7.50
C LEU A 9 2.52 4.35 7.47
N CYS A 10 2.31 3.05 7.25
CA CYS A 10 0.96 2.49 7.33
C CYS A 10 0.35 2.66 8.73
N ARG A 11 1.11 2.45 9.81
CA ARG A 11 0.59 2.64 11.18
C ARG A 11 0.26 4.10 11.51
N GLU A 12 1.02 5.03 10.95
CA GLU A 12 0.80 6.46 11.14
C GLU A 12 -0.45 6.96 10.40
N GLU A 13 -0.66 6.48 9.16
CA GLU A 13 -1.73 6.98 8.30
C GLU A 13 -3.03 6.15 8.38
N LEU A 14 -2.94 4.82 8.56
CA LEU A 14 -4.09 3.91 8.60
C LEU A 14 -4.64 3.74 10.03
N VAL A 15 -4.92 4.86 10.70
CA VAL A 15 -5.51 4.85 12.03
C VAL A 15 -6.90 4.20 12.00
N GLY A 16 -7.12 3.22 12.86
CA GLY A 16 -8.38 2.47 12.94
C GLY A 16 -8.48 1.26 12.00
N PHE A 17 -7.40 0.92 11.29
CA PHE A 17 -7.27 -0.34 10.59
C PHE A 17 -6.64 -1.40 11.50
N ASP A 18 -7.02 -2.65 11.30
CA ASP A 18 -6.40 -3.79 11.95
C ASP A 18 -5.20 -4.26 11.14
N GLU A 19 -4.03 -4.33 11.77
CA GLU A 19 -2.85 -4.95 11.18
C GLU A 19 -2.94 -6.47 11.35
N VAL A 20 -3.11 -7.17 10.25
CA VAL A 20 -3.25 -8.63 10.19
C VAL A 20 -2.13 -9.27 9.37
N MET A 21 -1.97 -10.58 9.55
CA MET A 21 -1.12 -11.39 8.68
C MET A 21 -2.00 -12.15 7.70
N ALA A 22 -2.10 -11.67 6.46
CA ALA A 22 -2.87 -12.30 5.39
C ALA A 22 -1.92 -12.90 4.35
N TYR A 23 -2.14 -14.15 3.93
CA TYR A 23 -1.34 -14.83 2.90
C TYR A 23 0.19 -14.79 3.13
N GLY A 24 0.63 -14.74 4.40
CA GLY A 24 2.04 -14.70 4.78
C GLY A 24 2.69 -13.31 4.73
N MET A 25 1.92 -12.24 4.58
CA MET A 25 2.42 -10.86 4.57
C MET A 25 1.60 -9.94 5.50
N PRO A 26 2.21 -8.88 6.05
CA PRO A 26 1.48 -7.82 6.73
C PRO A 26 0.45 -7.17 5.81
N ALA A 27 -0.76 -7.01 6.34
CA ALA A 27 -1.87 -6.36 5.67
C ALA A 27 -2.64 -5.49 6.66
N TYR A 28 -3.33 -4.47 6.13
CA TYR A 28 -4.22 -3.59 6.89
C TYR A 28 -5.63 -3.73 6.36
N GLU A 29 -6.53 -4.10 7.25
CA GLU A 29 -7.95 -4.27 6.96
C GLU A 29 -8.81 -3.28 7.71
N ARG A 30 -9.93 -2.94 7.11
CA ARG A 30 -10.99 -2.14 7.72
C ARG A 30 -12.30 -2.90 7.56
N ASP A 31 -13.02 -3.10 8.66
CA ASP A 31 -14.29 -3.84 8.67
C ASP A 31 -14.18 -5.24 8.03
N GLY A 32 -13.04 -5.91 8.23
CA GLY A 32 -12.75 -7.25 7.68
C GLY A 32 -12.41 -7.28 6.18
N ALA A 33 -12.21 -6.13 5.55
CA ALA A 33 -11.78 -6.03 4.16
C ALA A 33 -10.33 -5.50 4.08
N CYS A 34 -9.45 -6.32 3.50
CA CYS A 34 -8.05 -5.95 3.29
C CYS A 34 -7.96 -4.85 2.21
N GLU A 35 -7.41 -3.69 2.59
CA GLU A 35 -7.26 -2.54 1.69
C GLU A 35 -5.80 -2.35 1.25
N ILE A 36 -4.84 -2.69 2.12
CA ILE A 36 -3.40 -2.53 1.90
C ILE A 36 -2.67 -3.80 2.32
N ALA A 37 -1.70 -4.26 1.52
CA ALA A 37 -0.75 -5.29 1.94
C ALA A 37 0.66 -4.97 1.44
N PHE A 38 1.69 -5.49 2.10
CA PHE A 38 3.06 -5.28 1.67
C PHE A 38 3.98 -6.42 2.10
N ALA A 39 4.98 -6.74 1.27
CA ALA A 39 5.91 -7.82 1.53
C ALA A 39 7.32 -7.52 1.01
N SER A 40 8.33 -8.10 1.67
CA SER A 40 9.69 -8.16 1.12
C SER A 40 9.85 -9.46 0.35
N GLN A 41 9.90 -9.38 -0.97
CA GLN A 41 10.23 -10.51 -1.84
C GLN A 41 11.74 -10.54 -2.14
N LYS A 42 12.23 -11.67 -2.65
CA LYS A 42 13.67 -11.87 -2.94
C LYS A 42 14.32 -10.78 -3.80
N GLN A 43 13.55 -10.09 -4.66
CA GLN A 43 14.08 -9.12 -5.63
C GLN A 43 13.42 -7.74 -5.57
N TYR A 44 12.34 -7.59 -4.80
CA TYR A 44 11.60 -6.34 -4.70
C TYR A 44 10.73 -6.31 -3.45
N ILE A 45 10.33 -5.12 -3.04
CA ILE A 45 9.24 -4.92 -2.08
C ILE A 45 7.95 -4.75 -2.88
N SER A 46 6.93 -5.51 -2.53
CA SER A 46 5.57 -5.31 -3.07
C SER A 46 4.74 -4.48 -2.11
N PHE A 47 3.95 -3.57 -2.67
CA PHE A 47 2.92 -2.82 -1.96
C PHE A 47 1.62 -2.93 -2.76
N ASP A 48 0.64 -3.61 -2.20
CA ASP A 48 -0.64 -3.89 -2.82
C ASP A 48 -1.70 -2.91 -2.30
N LEU A 49 -2.24 -2.11 -3.23
CA LEU A 49 -3.33 -1.15 -3.02
C LEU A 49 -4.62 -1.71 -3.64
N MET A 50 -5.51 -2.23 -2.81
CA MET A 50 -6.75 -2.86 -3.27
C MET A 50 -7.87 -1.84 -3.56
N ARG A 51 -7.76 -0.62 -3.01
CA ARG A 51 -8.70 0.49 -3.23
C ARG A 51 -8.65 1.01 -4.66
N SER A 52 -9.62 0.63 -5.48
CA SER A 52 -9.68 1.04 -6.90
C SER A 52 -9.98 2.53 -7.05
N ASP A 53 -10.82 3.08 -6.17
CA ASP A 53 -11.14 4.51 -6.15
C ASP A 53 -9.89 5.36 -5.87
N VAL A 54 -9.01 4.90 -4.97
CA VAL A 54 -7.72 5.56 -4.72
C VAL A 54 -6.79 5.41 -5.93
N ARG A 55 -6.75 4.24 -6.56
CA ARG A 55 -5.94 4.04 -7.78
C ARG A 55 -6.37 4.95 -8.93
N GLU A 56 -7.67 5.06 -9.18
CA GLU A 56 -8.23 5.95 -10.19
C GLU A 56 -7.87 7.41 -9.90
N ALA A 57 -7.95 7.85 -8.64
CA ALA A 57 -7.59 9.21 -8.26
C ALA A 57 -6.09 9.53 -8.41
N PHE A 58 -5.22 8.51 -8.45
CA PHE A 58 -3.77 8.64 -8.55
C PHE A 58 -3.21 8.07 -9.87
N GLU A 59 -4.06 7.82 -10.87
CA GLU A 59 -3.71 7.10 -12.11
C GLU A 59 -2.47 7.67 -12.79
N GLU A 60 -2.38 8.99 -12.95
CA GLU A 60 -1.24 9.66 -13.58
C GLU A 60 0.09 9.41 -12.83
N ARG A 61 0.07 9.51 -11.50
CA ARG A 61 1.27 9.26 -10.66
C ARG A 61 1.64 7.78 -10.64
N LEU A 62 0.64 6.90 -10.67
CA LEU A 62 0.84 5.45 -10.68
C LEU A 62 1.35 4.94 -12.03
N ALA A 63 1.04 5.64 -13.13
CA ALA A 63 1.51 5.29 -14.48
C ALA A 63 3.04 5.39 -14.62
N GLU A 64 3.71 6.18 -13.78
CA GLU A 64 5.17 6.29 -13.72
C GLU A 64 5.83 5.16 -12.93
N GLN A 65 5.05 4.37 -12.19
CA GLN A 65 5.55 3.33 -11.28
C GLN A 65 5.49 1.93 -11.93
N ASP A 66 6.37 1.03 -11.48
CA ASP A 66 6.29 -0.40 -11.82
C ASP A 66 5.10 -1.04 -11.09
N MET A 67 3.90 -0.92 -11.67
CA MET A 67 2.64 -1.36 -11.06
C MET A 67 1.90 -2.41 -11.90
N GLY A 68 1.42 -3.47 -11.23
CA GLY A 68 0.45 -4.45 -11.77
C GLY A 68 -0.99 -4.10 -11.40
N LYS A 69 -1.80 -5.11 -11.05
CA LYS A 69 -3.22 -4.98 -10.64
C LYS A 69 -3.43 -4.24 -9.29
N GLY A 70 -2.80 -3.10 -9.09
CA GLY A 70 -2.69 -2.39 -7.79
C GLY A 70 -1.45 -2.77 -6.98
N CYS A 71 -0.60 -3.65 -7.51
CA CYS A 71 0.65 -4.06 -6.86
C CYS A 71 1.81 -3.19 -7.36
N LEU A 72 2.28 -2.26 -6.54
CA LEU A 72 3.51 -1.49 -6.75
C LEU A 72 4.73 -2.35 -6.41
N ARG A 73 5.75 -2.32 -7.27
CA ARG A 73 6.97 -3.14 -7.13
C ARG A 73 8.21 -2.26 -7.08
N PHE A 74 8.87 -2.25 -5.93
CA PHE A 74 10.09 -1.49 -5.72
C PHE A 74 11.30 -2.42 -5.67
N ARG A 75 12.14 -2.41 -6.71
CA ARG A 75 13.31 -3.30 -6.81
C ARG A 75 14.46 -2.89 -5.89
N ARG A 76 14.52 -1.61 -5.52
CA ARG A 76 15.53 -1.06 -4.61
C ARG A 76 14.80 -0.30 -3.50
N SER A 77 15.33 -0.33 -2.29
CA SER A 77 14.80 0.48 -1.19
C SER A 77 14.85 1.98 -1.51
N GLU A 78 15.89 2.41 -2.24
CA GLU A 78 16.09 3.79 -2.69
C GLU A 78 15.07 4.25 -3.73
N SER A 79 14.43 3.32 -4.45
CA SER A 79 13.41 3.65 -5.45
C SER A 79 12.00 3.71 -4.85
N ILE A 80 11.85 3.52 -3.54
CA ILE A 80 10.55 3.64 -2.88
C ILE A 80 10.21 5.11 -2.80
N ASP A 81 9.16 5.50 -3.52
CA ASP A 81 8.57 6.82 -3.37
C ASP A 81 7.67 6.84 -2.12
N PHE A 82 8.29 7.15 -0.98
CA PHE A 82 7.57 7.26 0.30
C PHE A 82 6.55 8.40 0.32
N ALA A 83 6.75 9.45 -0.48
CA ALA A 83 5.79 10.54 -0.59
C ALA A 83 4.51 10.06 -1.29
N LEU A 84 4.66 9.32 -2.40
CA LEU A 84 3.53 8.65 -3.04
C LEU A 84 2.83 7.67 -2.11
N LEU A 85 3.57 6.81 -1.40
CA LEU A 85 2.96 5.88 -0.45
C LEU A 85 2.17 6.61 0.64
N CYS A 86 2.71 7.69 1.20
CA CYS A 86 2.03 8.50 2.21
C CYS A 86 0.71 9.07 1.67
N ASP A 87 0.72 9.62 0.46
CA ASP A 87 -0.49 10.19 -0.15
C ASP A 87 -1.55 9.11 -0.43
N LEU A 88 -1.12 7.92 -0.91
CA LEU A 88 -2.02 6.79 -1.14
C LEU A 88 -2.64 6.28 0.17
N LEU A 89 -1.85 6.18 1.24
CA LEU A 89 -2.32 5.75 2.55
C LEU A 89 -3.30 6.77 3.16
N LYS A 90 -3.01 8.06 3.04
CA LYS A 90 -3.94 9.13 3.45
C LYS A 90 -5.26 9.04 2.70
N ALA A 91 -5.21 8.93 1.37
CA ALA A 91 -6.42 8.80 0.56
C ALA A 91 -7.23 7.54 0.92
N THR A 92 -6.53 6.44 1.22
CA THR A 92 -7.12 5.19 1.72
C THR A 92 -7.79 5.39 3.08
N ALA A 93 -7.17 6.14 3.98
CA ALA A 93 -7.65 6.39 5.34
C ALA A 93 -8.93 7.24 5.40
N VAL A 94 -9.07 8.26 4.54
CA VAL A 94 -10.12 9.29 4.57
C VAL A 94 -11.55 8.72 4.65
N ARG A 95 -11.87 7.70 3.86
CA ARG A 95 -13.20 7.07 3.86
C ARG A 95 -13.14 5.64 3.32
N PRO A 96 -14.06 4.76 3.72
CA PRO A 96 -14.26 3.48 3.05
C PRO A 96 -14.58 3.69 1.56
N GLY A 97 -14.17 2.75 0.72
CA GLY A 97 -14.36 2.85 -0.73
C GLY A 97 -14.27 1.51 -1.42
N LYS A 98 -14.27 1.54 -2.75
CA LYS A 98 -14.36 0.34 -3.57
C LYS A 98 -13.03 -0.43 -3.56
N ILE A 99 -13.11 -1.70 -3.17
CA ILE A 99 -12.00 -2.66 -3.21
C ILE A 99 -12.17 -3.53 -4.47
N CYS A 100 -11.08 -3.92 -5.12
CA CYS A 100 -11.09 -4.72 -6.36
C CYS A 100 -10.06 -5.83 -6.36
#